data_AF-A0A7C6Y8J3-F1
#
_entry.id   AF-A0A7C6Y8J3-F1
#
_cell.length_a   1.000
_cell.length_b   1.000
_cell.length_c   1.000
_cell.angle_alpha   90.00
_cell.angle_beta   90.00
_cell.angle_gamma   90.00
#
_symmetry.space_group_name_H-M   'P 1'
#
loop_
_entity.id
_entity.type
_entity.pdbx_description
1 polymer ?
#
loop_
_entity_poly.entity_id
_entity_poly.type
_entity_poly.pdbx_seq_one_letter_code
_entity_poly.pdbx_strand_id
1 'polypeptide(L)'
;MKKELIAFLNKQVANYGLLYTKLHNYHWLVKGNMFYQLHEKFEEFYDEVTGHFDELAERILMLDEKPVGTLKEFLELATLKEATGNETTQNMLESILADFVQLNKEFGEGIKLAEEADDDVTVDLFT
;
A
#
# COMPACT_ATOMS: atom_id res chain seq x y z
N MET A 1 21.77 4.56 -4.64
CA MET A 1 21.73 3.41 -3.71
C MET A 1 20.90 3.74 -2.48
N LYS A 2 21.41 4.11 -1.28
CA LYS A 2 20.54 4.33 -0.08
C LYS A 2 19.38 5.32 -0.32
N LYS A 3 19.61 6.45 -1.01
CA LYS A 3 18.54 7.43 -1.31
C LYS A 3 17.41 6.90 -2.19
N GLU A 4 17.73 6.02 -3.14
CA GLU A 4 16.73 5.44 -4.05
C GLU A 4 15.87 4.40 -3.33
N LEU A 5 16.49 3.58 -2.48
CA LEU A 5 15.77 2.66 -1.60
C LEU A 5 14.84 3.41 -0.64
N ILE A 6 15.30 4.49 -0.01
CA ILE A 6 14.47 5.30 0.89
C ILE A 6 13.32 6.00 0.15
N ALA A 7 13.56 6.50 -1.07
CA ALA A 7 12.49 7.06 -1.90
C ALA A 7 11.48 5.98 -2.31
N PHE A 8 11.96 4.76 -2.60
CA PHE A 8 11.10 3.62 -2.89
C PHE A 8 10.27 3.19 -1.68
N LEU A 9 10.86 3.08 -0.49
CA LEU A 9 10.14 2.76 0.74
C LEU A 9 9.07 3.82 1.06
N ASN A 10 9.39 5.12 0.91
CA ASN A 10 8.41 6.19 1.08
C ASN A 10 7.25 6.10 0.08
N LYS A 11 7.51 5.65 -1.15
CA LYS A 11 6.46 5.36 -2.14
C LYS A 11 5.56 4.22 -1.67
N GLN A 12 6.12 3.17 -1.07
CA GLN A 12 5.32 2.08 -0.52
C GLN A 12 4.49 2.54 0.68
N VAL A 13 5.07 3.31 1.62
CA VAL A 13 4.31 3.95 2.71
C VAL A 13 3.14 4.77 2.15
N ALA A 14 3.36 5.56 1.10
CA ALA A 14 2.29 6.30 0.42
C ALA A 14 1.22 5.39 -0.22
N ASN A 15 1.63 4.32 -0.90
CA ASN A 15 0.71 3.35 -1.49
C ASN A 15 -0.19 2.70 -0.43
N TYR A 16 0.39 2.21 0.67
CA TYR A 16 -0.35 1.56 1.74
C TYR A 16 -1.25 2.54 2.49
N GLY A 17 -0.82 3.79 2.76
CA GLY A 17 -1.67 4.82 3.36
C GLY A 17 -2.87 5.21 2.48
N LEU A 18 -2.68 5.28 1.16
CA LEU A 18 -3.76 5.49 0.20
C LEU A 18 -4.69 4.26 0.15
N LEU A 19 -4.12 3.06 0.06
CA LEU A 19 -4.89 1.82 -0.01
C LEU A 19 -5.73 1.59 1.25
N TYR A 20 -5.20 1.90 2.43
CA TYR A 20 -5.94 1.89 3.69
C TYR A 20 -7.20 2.75 3.62
N THR A 21 -7.06 3.98 3.13
CA THR A 21 -8.17 4.94 2.99
C THR A 21 -9.17 4.47 1.93
N LYS A 22 -8.67 3.92 0.82
CA LYS A 22 -9.47 3.35 -0.27
C LYS A 22 -10.29 2.14 0.16
N LEU A 23 -9.71 1.24 0.94
CA LEU A 23 -10.39 0.05 1.47
C LEU A 23 -11.50 0.44 2.44
N HIS A 24 -11.30 1.46 3.29
CA HIS A 24 -12.37 2.03 4.11
C HIS A 24 -13.51 2.58 3.25
N ASN A 25 -13.20 3.31 2.18
CA ASN A 25 -14.21 3.80 1.25
C ASN A 25 -15.06 2.65 0.68
N TYR A 26 -14.41 1.58 0.23
CA TYR A 26 -15.11 0.41 -0.31
C TYR A 26 -15.89 -0.36 0.76
N HIS A 27 -15.32 -0.53 1.96
CA HIS A 27 -15.99 -1.14 3.11
C HIS A 27 -17.29 -0.39 3.47
N TRP A 28 -17.29 0.94 3.42
CA TRP A 28 -18.48 1.75 3.70
C TRP A 28 -19.51 1.77 2.56
N LEU A 29 -19.06 1.75 1.30
CA LEU A 29 -19.92 2.01 0.14
C LEU A 29 -20.33 0.75 -0.63
N VAL A 30 -19.75 -0.41 -0.33
CA VAL A 30 -20.14 -1.68 -0.95
C VAL A 30 -21.61 -1.99 -0.68
N LYS A 31 -22.28 -2.54 -1.68
CA LYS A 31 -23.72 -2.83 -1.65
C LYS A 31 -24.08 -4.00 -2.57
N GLY A 32 -25.33 -4.44 -2.45
CA GLY A 32 -25.89 -5.53 -3.26
C GLY A 32 -25.72 -6.90 -2.60
N ASN A 33 -25.92 -7.96 -3.38
CA ASN A 33 -26.06 -9.32 -2.86
C ASN A 33 -24.80 -9.87 -2.17
N MET A 34 -23.64 -9.28 -2.45
CA MET A 34 -22.34 -9.67 -1.88
C MET A 34 -21.91 -8.80 -0.68
N PHE A 35 -22.80 -7.93 -0.18
CA PHE A 35 -22.48 -6.94 0.86
C PHE A 35 -21.73 -7.54 2.05
N TYR A 36 -22.31 -8.53 2.73
CA TYR A 36 -21.71 -9.07 3.96
C TYR A 36 -20.30 -9.61 3.74
N GLN A 37 -20.10 -10.36 2.66
CA GLN A 37 -18.81 -10.99 2.36
C GLN A 37 -17.74 -9.95 2.00
N LEU A 38 -18.11 -8.95 1.21
CA LEU A 38 -17.15 -7.94 0.76
C LEU A 38 -16.88 -6.88 1.81
N HIS A 39 -17.88 -6.51 2.62
CA HIS A 39 -17.71 -5.60 3.74
C HIS A 39 -16.68 -6.13 4.73
N GLU A 40 -16.83 -7.38 5.17
CA GLU A 40 -15.88 -8.07 6.06
C GLU A 40 -14.51 -8.26 5.37
N LYS A 41 -14.49 -8.63 4.08
CA LYS A 41 -13.22 -8.82 3.36
C LYS A 41 -12.42 -7.52 3.20
N PHE A 42 -13.09 -6.39 2.97
CA PHE A 42 -12.39 -5.10 2.90
C PHE A 42 -11.87 -4.64 4.26
N GLU A 43 -12.51 -5.06 5.36
CA GLU A 43 -12.01 -4.87 6.73
C GLU A 43 -10.76 -5.68 7.01
N GLU A 44 -10.80 -6.98 6.73
CA GLU A 44 -9.62 -7.85 6.80
C GLU A 44 -8.43 -7.25 6.02
N PHE A 45 -8.67 -6.73 4.82
CA PHE A 45 -7.62 -6.10 4.02
C PHE A 45 -7.10 -4.80 4.62
N TYR A 46 -7.94 -3.90 5.15
CA TYR A 46 -7.41 -2.66 5.71
C TYR A 46 -6.65 -2.91 7.01
N ASP A 47 -7.00 -3.94 7.77
CA ASP A 47 -6.28 -4.33 8.99
C ASP A 47 -4.88 -4.87 8.64
N GLU A 48 -4.78 -5.73 7.61
CA GLU A 48 -3.50 -6.25 7.11
C GLU A 48 -2.63 -5.13 6.51
N VAL A 49 -3.23 -4.28 5.67
CA VAL A 49 -2.58 -3.09 5.09
C VAL A 49 -2.03 -2.16 6.18
N THR A 50 -2.72 -2.02 7.31
CA THR A 50 -2.26 -1.18 8.43
C THR A 50 -0.96 -1.70 9.03
N GLY A 51 -0.80 -3.02 9.15
CA GLY A 51 0.43 -3.64 9.62
C GLY A 51 1.62 -3.34 8.70
N HIS A 52 1.47 -3.59 7.40
CA HIS A 52 2.52 -3.32 6.42
C HIS A 52 2.86 -1.83 6.31
N PHE A 53 1.85 -0.97 6.41
CA PHE A 53 2.03 0.48 6.40
C PHE A 53 2.97 0.94 7.51
N ASP A 54 2.75 0.45 8.74
CA ASP A 54 3.57 0.78 9.90
C ASP A 54 4.98 0.19 9.80
N GLU A 55 5.09 -1.09 9.43
CA GLU A 55 6.37 -1.80 9.30
C GLU A 55 7.30 -1.11 8.29
N LEU A 56 6.78 -0.67 7.14
CA LEU A 56 7.55 0.09 6.15
C LEU A 56 7.99 1.46 6.68
N ALA A 57 7.12 2.16 7.42
CA ALA A 57 7.45 3.47 7.99
C ALA A 57 8.52 3.35 9.09
N GLU A 58 8.40 2.36 9.96
CA GLU A 58 9.39 2.05 10.99
C GLU A 58 10.71 1.59 10.36
N ARG A 59 10.69 0.83 9.26
CA ARG A 59 11.91 0.45 8.55
C ARG A 59 12.69 1.67 8.05
N ILE A 60 12.00 2.70 7.54
CA ILE A 60 12.63 3.95 7.13
C ILE A 60 13.30 4.66 8.33
N LEU A 61 12.64 4.68 9.50
CA LEU A 61 13.22 5.22 10.74
C LEU A 61 14.46 4.44 11.18
N MET A 62 14.45 3.12 11.09
CA MET A 62 15.60 2.26 11.41
C MET A 62 16.80 2.50 10.47
N LEU A 63 16.55 3.06 9.28
CA LEU A 63 17.58 3.49 8.34
C LEU A 63 18.05 4.94 8.57
N ASP A 64 17.67 5.56 9.69
CA ASP A 64 17.94 6.95 10.08
C ASP A 64 17.33 8.01 9.14
N GLU A 65 16.21 7.68 8.50
CA GLU A 65 15.51 8.56 7.55
C GLU A 65 14.07 8.81 8.00
N LYS A 66 13.39 9.79 7.38
CA LYS A 66 12.03 10.18 7.76
C LYS A 66 10.98 9.58 6.81
N PRO A 67 9.97 8.84 7.31
CA PRO A 67 8.85 8.41 6.50
C PRO A 67 7.91 9.59 6.20
N VAL A 68 7.26 9.54 5.03
CA VAL A 68 6.11 10.40 4.72
C VAL A 68 4.92 10.04 5.60
N GLY A 69 4.09 11.03 5.93
CA GLY A 69 3.07 10.86 6.98
C GLY A 69 1.87 11.77 6.85
N THR A 70 1.68 12.40 5.68
CA THR A 70 0.55 13.29 5.43
C THR A 70 -0.23 12.84 4.20
N LEU A 71 -1.54 13.07 4.19
CA LEU A 71 -2.40 12.74 3.05
C LEU A 71 -1.91 13.38 1.75
N LYS A 72 -1.38 14.61 1.82
CA LYS A 72 -0.81 15.30 0.66
C LYS A 72 0.39 14.54 0.10
N GLU A 73 1.33 14.12 0.95
CA GLU A 73 2.49 13.35 0.52
C GLU A 73 2.07 12.00 -0.06
N PHE A 74 1.07 11.33 0.53
CA PHE A 74 0.56 10.07 0.00
C PHE A 74 -0.01 10.25 -1.41
N LEU A 75 -0.82 11.29 -1.64
CA LEU A 75 -1.37 11.58 -2.97
C LEU A 75 -0.32 12.00 -4.00
N GLU A 76 0.79 12.60 -3.57
CA GLU A 76 1.89 13.02 -4.46
C GLU A 76 2.81 11.85 -4.84
N LEU A 77 2.99 10.86 -3.95
CA LEU A 77 3.98 9.79 -4.12
C LEU A 77 3.39 8.44 -4.51
N ALA A 78 2.14 8.15 -4.11
CA ALA A 78 1.52 6.87 -4.40
C ALA A 78 1.40 6.65 -5.91
N THR A 79 1.63 5.40 -6.32
CA THR A 79 1.38 4.93 -7.68
C THR A 79 -0.04 4.39 -7.83
N LEU A 80 -0.68 4.03 -6.72
CA LEU A 80 -2.08 3.64 -6.63
C LEU A 80 -3.00 4.86 -6.78
N LYS A 81 -4.26 4.62 -7.18
CA LYS A 81 -5.28 5.67 -7.34
C LYS A 81 -6.32 5.59 -6.24
N GLU A 82 -6.69 6.75 -5.70
CA GLU A 82 -7.74 6.88 -4.69
C GLU A 82 -9.10 6.39 -5.22
N ALA A 83 -9.97 5.94 -4.32
CA ALA A 83 -11.38 5.70 -4.65
C ALA A 83 -12.08 7.00 -5.03
N THR A 84 -12.95 6.95 -6.03
CA THR A 84 -13.83 8.05 -6.39
C THR A 84 -15.08 8.12 -5.51
N GLY A 85 -15.39 7.03 -4.79
CA GLY A 85 -16.60 6.88 -3.97
C GLY A 85 -17.85 6.58 -4.79
N ASN A 86 -17.71 6.30 -6.09
CA ASN A 86 -18.82 6.05 -7.01
C ASN A 86 -18.70 4.71 -7.74
N GLU A 87 -17.74 3.87 -7.33
CA GLU A 87 -17.49 2.58 -7.93
C GLU A 87 -18.69 1.64 -7.78
N THR A 88 -18.91 0.82 -8.81
CA THR A 88 -19.75 -0.36 -8.65
C THR A 88 -18.98 -1.43 -7.88
N THR A 89 -19.68 -2.38 -7.24
CA THR A 89 -19.04 -3.52 -6.55
C THR A 89 -18.03 -4.25 -7.44
N GLN A 90 -18.34 -4.41 -8.73
CA GLN A 90 -17.42 -5.01 -9.70
C GLN A 90 -16.16 -4.15 -9.90
N ASN A 91 -16.31 -2.83 -10.02
CA ASN A 91 -15.15 -1.96 -10.19
C ASN A 91 -14.29 -1.83 -8.92
N MET A 92 -14.88 -1.95 -7.72
CA MET A 92 -14.11 -2.04 -6.48
C MET A 92 -13.17 -3.25 -6.50
N LEU A 93 -13.68 -4.42 -6.91
CA LEU A 93 -12.90 -5.65 -7.02
C LEU A 93 -11.82 -5.57 -8.09
N GLU A 94 -12.16 -5.08 -9.28
CA GLU A 94 -11.20 -4.86 -10.37
C GLU A 94 -10.10 -3.89 -9.95
N SER A 95 -10.48 -2.84 -9.21
CA SER A 95 -9.51 -1.86 -8.73
C SER A 95 -8.56 -2.46 -7.69
N ILE A 96 -9.06 -3.19 -6.68
CA ILE A 96 -8.19 -3.81 -5.67
C ILE A 96 -7.27 -4.84 -6.32
N LEU A 97 -7.77 -5.65 -7.25
CA LEU A 97 -6.95 -6.62 -7.97
C LEU A 97 -5.82 -5.91 -8.74
N ALA A 98 -6.13 -4.81 -9.43
CA ALA A 98 -5.13 -4.03 -10.14
C ALA A 98 -4.09 -3.43 -9.18
N ASP A 99 -4.53 -2.91 -8.03
CA ASP A 99 -3.65 -2.35 -7.00
C ASP A 99 -2.68 -3.42 -6.46
N PHE A 100 -3.16 -4.62 -6.14
CA PHE A 100 -2.30 -5.72 -5.67
C PHE A 100 -1.34 -6.23 -6.74
N VAL A 101 -1.76 -6.33 -8.00
CA VAL A 101 -0.86 -6.68 -9.11
C VAL A 101 0.24 -5.62 -9.25
N GLN A 102 -0.09 -4.35 -9.06
CA GLN A 102 0.88 -3.28 -9.11
C GLN A 102 1.85 -3.33 -7.92
N LEU A 103 1.36 -3.48 -6.69
CA LEU A 103 2.19 -3.64 -5.50
C LEU A 103 3.15 -4.82 -5.65
N ASN A 104 2.65 -5.99 -6.07
CA ASN A 104 3.48 -7.17 -6.28
C ASN A 104 4.59 -6.95 -7.32
N LYS A 105 4.31 -6.19 -8.39
CA LYS A 105 5.35 -5.80 -9.35
C LYS A 105 6.38 -4.88 -8.70
N GLU A 106 5.93 -3.90 -7.92
CA GLU A 106 6.79 -2.96 -7.22
C GLU A 106 7.67 -3.67 -6.17
N PHE A 107 7.19 -4.71 -5.48
CA PHE A 107 8.00 -5.50 -4.55
C PHE A 107 9.22 -6.12 -5.25
N GLY A 108 9.07 -6.63 -6.48
CA GLY A 108 10.20 -7.10 -7.28
C GLY A 108 11.22 -6.01 -7.65
N GLU A 109 10.81 -4.73 -7.66
CA GLU A 109 11.73 -3.58 -7.80
C GLU A 109 12.39 -3.26 -6.45
N GLY A 110 11.63 -3.32 -5.35
CA GLY A 110 12.10 -3.12 -3.98
C GLY A 110 13.17 -4.12 -3.56
N ILE A 111 12.97 -5.41 -3.85
CA ILE A 111 13.94 -6.48 -3.60
C ILE A 111 15.27 -6.14 -4.26
N LYS A 112 15.28 -5.79 -5.56
CA LYS A 112 16.51 -5.45 -6.29
C LYS A 112 17.21 -4.23 -5.69
N LEU A 113 16.46 -3.19 -5.34
CA LEU A 113 17.03 -1.98 -4.72
C LEU A 113 17.63 -2.27 -3.33
N ALA A 114 17.04 -3.19 -2.58
CA ALA A 114 17.52 -3.61 -1.27
C ALA A 114 18.76 -4.52 -1.39
N GLU A 115 18.77 -5.46 -2.33
CA GLU A 115 19.93 -6.29 -2.67
C GLU A 115 21.13 -5.42 -3.10
N GLU A 116 20.92 -4.43 -3.98
CA GLU A 116 21.96 -3.48 -4.40
C GLU A 116 22.48 -2.59 -3.24
N ALA A 117 21.73 -2.49 -2.16
CA ALA A 117 22.09 -1.75 -0.96
C ALA A 117 22.66 -2.63 0.16
N ASP A 118 22.83 -3.94 -0.07
CA ASP A 118 23.21 -4.95 0.93
C ASP A 118 22.29 -4.90 2.19
N ASP A 119 20.98 -4.70 1.97
CA ASP A 119 19.96 -4.57 3.03
C ASP A 119 19.01 -5.78 3.07
N ASP A 120 19.49 -6.89 3.62
CA ASP A 120 18.74 -8.15 3.73
C ASP A 120 17.41 -8.00 4.50
N VAL A 121 17.36 -7.12 5.51
CA VAL A 121 16.14 -6.89 6.29
C VAL A 121 15.04 -6.27 5.42
N THR A 122 15.41 -5.35 4.53
CA THR A 122 14.45 -4.77 3.59
C THR A 122 14.12 -5.74 2.45
N VAL A 123 15.02 -6.64 2.07
CA VAL A 123 14.70 -7.74 1.12
C VAL A 123 13.60 -8.62 1.70
N ASP A 124 13.78 -9.10 2.93
CA ASP A 124 12.82 -9.99 3.61
C ASP A 124 11.44 -9.33 3.76
N LEU A 125 11.38 -8.01 3.92
CA LEU A 125 10.12 -7.26 4.02
C LEU A 125 9.27 -7.34 2.73
N PHE A 126 9.88 -7.67 1.59
CA PHE A 126 9.22 -7.74 0.28
C PHE A 126 9.01 -9.16 -0.26
N THR A 127 9.35 -10.21 0.50
CA THR A 127 9.26 -11.64 0.10
C THR A 127 8.25 -12.43 0.90
#